data_AF-A0A958IN54-F1
#
_entry.id   AF-A0A958IN54-F1
#
_cell.length_a   1.000
_cell.length_b   1.000
_cell.length_c   1.000
_cell.angle_alpha   90.00
_cell.angle_beta   90.00
_cell.angle_gamma   90.00
#
_symmetry.space_group_name_H-M   'P 1'
#
loop_
_entity.id
_entity.type
_entity.pdbx_description
1 polymer ?
#
loop_
_entity_poly.entity_id
_entity_poly.type
_entity_poly.pdbx_seq_one_letter_code
_entity_poly.pdbx_strand_id
1 'polypeptide(L)'
;MIYWLKSAAGPVVNRGKAAYRRFEKYAPIISFIAGFSWDNFTLGRIDRVLDNSILLFYVVLAGVLIVIQNLVNHGVLSKPFWLRYREWYPVIVQFLFGGLFSAYVVFYSQSAAFTKTDLFLAILIFLLLINEFLRERLDNLYLQMSLYFLVVFAFLTFFLPVVIKKIAVWVFLLGGFLSLGTVLGIIFGLHYFSALKSREQFQRVNSLILGLFVIFNAFYFLNWIPPVPLSLKYGSICHSVERLDGKYQITFEQPDWYQFWARFNPEFHYVEGDTVFCFASVFAPTELGTSIFHHWQKWDEKNRRWQTTDRMRYQITGGRDSGYRGYTFKKNIMPGEWRVDVETESGKTLSRMKFEAITVDSIHVDLVRITR
;
A
#
# COMPACT_ATOMS: atom_id res chain seq x y z
N MET A 1 43.25 6.30 41.91
CA MET A 1 42.23 6.29 42.98
C MET A 1 40.84 6.40 42.36
N ILE A 2 40.28 5.29 41.86
CA ILE A 2 38.84 4.95 41.68
C ILE A 2 38.87 3.45 41.34
N TYR A 3 39.06 2.64 42.38
CA TYR A 3 38.99 1.17 42.34
C TYR A 3 37.90 0.67 43.31
N TRP A 4 36.89 1.51 43.58
CA TRP A 4 35.93 1.32 44.68
C TRP A 4 34.45 1.59 44.33
N LEU A 5 34.07 1.50 43.06
CA LEU A 5 32.65 1.53 42.64
C LEU A 5 32.25 0.24 41.90
N LYS A 6 32.69 -0.90 42.44
CA LYS A 6 32.26 -2.25 42.01
C LYS A 6 31.58 -2.99 43.17
N SER A 7 30.65 -2.34 43.87
CA SER A 7 29.78 -3.02 44.83
C SER A 7 28.56 -2.17 45.18
N ALA A 8 27.49 -2.29 44.39
CA ALA A 8 26.09 -2.01 44.77
C ALA A 8 25.15 -2.11 43.56
N ALA A 9 25.23 -3.18 42.76
CA ALA A 9 24.13 -3.52 41.85
C ALA A 9 23.32 -4.63 42.52
N GLY A 10 22.27 -4.24 43.25
CA GLY A 10 21.40 -5.17 43.97
C GLY A 10 20.75 -6.21 43.05
N PRO A 11 20.22 -7.32 43.62
CA PRO A 11 19.65 -8.44 42.86
C PRO A 11 18.51 -8.03 41.91
N VAL A 12 17.85 -6.89 42.15
CA VAL A 12 16.82 -6.30 41.28
C VAL A 12 17.39 -5.74 39.97
N VAL A 13 18.57 -5.10 40.02
CA VAL A 13 19.24 -4.55 38.82
C VAL A 13 19.79 -5.67 37.94
N ASN A 14 20.25 -6.77 38.55
CA ASN A 14 20.71 -7.95 37.82
C ASN A 14 19.55 -8.78 37.24
N ARG A 15 18.39 -8.84 37.90
CA ARG A 15 17.16 -9.43 37.33
C ARG A 15 16.60 -8.59 36.18
N GLY A 16 16.64 -7.26 36.28
CA GLY A 16 16.29 -6.35 35.18
C GLY A 16 17.21 -6.50 33.97
N LYS A 17 18.53 -6.62 34.17
CA LYS A 17 19.50 -6.88 33.10
C LYS A 17 19.37 -8.29 32.48
N ALA A 18 19.01 -9.30 33.26
CA ALA A 18 18.76 -10.65 32.76
C ALA A 18 17.44 -10.76 31.98
N ALA A 19 16.38 -10.06 32.43
CA ALA A 19 15.14 -9.91 31.67
C ALA A 19 15.37 -9.11 30.37
N TYR A 20 16.15 -8.04 30.42
CA TYR A 20 16.53 -7.23 29.26
C TYR A 20 17.29 -8.06 28.22
N ARG A 21 18.29 -8.86 28.61
CA ARG A 21 19.02 -9.76 27.68
C ARG A 21 18.14 -10.83 27.04
N ARG A 22 17.08 -11.28 27.73
CA ARG A 22 16.11 -12.26 27.19
C ARG A 22 15.13 -11.60 26.21
N PHE A 23 14.83 -10.32 26.42
CA PHE A 23 14.01 -9.49 25.51
C PHE A 23 14.82 -8.83 24.39
N GLU A 24 16.15 -8.70 24.50
CA GLU A 24 17.01 -8.10 23.48
C GLU A 24 16.89 -8.80 22.12
N LYS A 25 16.68 -10.11 22.12
CA LYS A 25 16.42 -10.91 20.91
C LYS A 25 15.07 -10.57 20.23
N TYR A 26 14.10 -10.10 21.00
CA TYR A 26 12.75 -9.77 20.52
C TYR A 26 12.49 -8.26 20.46
N ALA A 27 13.35 -7.42 21.04
CA ALA A 27 13.22 -5.98 21.08
C ALA A 27 13.06 -5.35 19.67
N PRO A 28 13.78 -5.81 18.63
CA PRO A 28 13.57 -5.30 17.28
C PRO A 28 12.17 -5.63 16.75
N ILE A 29 11.69 -6.86 16.99
CA ILE A 29 10.35 -7.31 16.57
C ILE A 29 9.26 -6.54 17.33
N ILE A 30 9.44 -6.28 18.62
CA ILE A 30 8.49 -5.54 19.44
C ILE A 30 8.45 -4.06 19.02
N SER A 31 9.62 -3.43 18.83
CA SER A 31 9.72 -2.05 18.32
C SER A 31 9.09 -1.92 16.95
N PHE A 32 9.28 -2.93 16.09
CA PHE A 32 8.65 -3.03 14.79
C PHE A 32 7.13 -3.08 14.89
N ILE A 33 6.57 -4.02 15.69
CA ILE A 33 5.12 -4.15 15.86
C ILE A 33 4.53 -2.87 16.46
N ALA A 34 5.23 -2.26 17.43
CA ALA A 34 4.79 -1.02 18.04
C ALA A 34 4.78 0.15 17.05
N GLY A 35 5.84 0.32 16.26
CA GLY A 35 5.93 1.35 15.22
C GLY A 35 4.89 1.18 14.13
N PHE A 36 4.72 -0.06 13.62
CA PHE A 36 3.69 -0.37 12.64
C PHE A 36 2.27 -0.15 13.19
N SER A 37 2.02 -0.57 14.43
CA SER A 37 0.72 -0.35 15.08
C SER A 37 0.45 1.14 15.26
N TRP A 38 1.46 1.91 15.70
CA TRP A 38 1.37 3.36 15.81
C TRP A 38 1.02 4.00 14.47
N ASP A 39 1.75 3.67 13.41
CA ASP A 39 1.51 4.18 12.05
C ASP A 39 0.11 3.83 11.56
N ASN A 40 -0.39 2.62 11.82
CA ASN A 40 -1.74 2.22 11.46
C ASN A 40 -2.83 3.05 12.19
N PHE A 41 -2.56 3.49 13.42
CA PHE A 41 -3.46 4.37 14.17
C PHE A 41 -3.33 5.85 13.78
N THR A 42 -2.13 6.33 13.46
CA THR A 42 -1.89 7.76 13.16
C THR A 42 -2.13 8.12 11.70
N LEU A 43 -1.77 7.25 10.76
CA LEU A 43 -1.92 7.45 9.31
C LEU A 43 -3.36 7.15 8.86
N GLY A 44 -4.27 8.06 9.18
CA GLY A 44 -5.69 7.88 8.88
C GLY A 44 -6.10 8.21 7.44
N ARG A 45 -5.39 9.13 6.77
CA ARG A 45 -5.76 9.64 5.44
C ARG A 45 -4.52 9.90 4.60
N ILE A 46 -4.46 9.27 3.44
CA ILE A 46 -3.35 9.36 2.49
C ILE A 46 -3.18 10.76 1.85
N ASP A 47 -4.20 11.62 1.93
CA ASP A 47 -4.18 12.98 1.41
C ASP A 47 -3.83 14.05 2.46
N ARG A 48 -3.49 13.65 3.69
CA ARG A 48 -3.04 14.60 4.71
C ARG A 48 -1.71 15.21 4.31
N VAL A 49 -1.71 16.53 4.19
CA VAL A 49 -0.51 17.32 3.82
C VAL A 49 0.63 17.07 4.82
N LEU A 50 0.33 16.99 6.12
CA LEU A 50 1.32 16.74 7.16
C LEU A 50 1.99 15.37 6.97
N ASP A 51 1.20 14.31 6.84
CA ASP A 51 1.70 12.94 6.67
C ASP A 51 2.57 12.85 5.39
N ASN A 52 2.08 13.40 4.27
CA ASN A 52 2.84 13.45 3.02
C ASN A 52 4.12 14.29 3.11
N SER A 53 4.11 15.37 3.89
CA SER A 53 5.29 16.21 4.12
C SER A 53 6.35 15.48 4.96
N ILE A 54 5.92 14.71 5.97
CA ILE A 54 6.82 13.88 6.78
C ILE A 54 7.46 12.79 5.92
N LEU A 55 6.67 12.11 5.09
CA LEU A 55 7.20 11.08 4.18
C LEU A 55 8.15 11.69 3.14
N LEU A 56 7.80 12.83 2.55
CA LEU A 56 8.70 13.55 1.63
C LEU A 56 10.02 13.93 2.33
N PHE A 57 9.94 14.43 3.57
CA PHE A 57 11.12 14.73 4.37
C PHE A 57 11.99 13.48 4.59
N TYR A 58 11.39 12.34 4.91
CA TYR A 58 12.12 11.08 5.08
C TYR A 58 12.78 10.61 3.78
N VAL A 59 12.08 10.72 2.64
CA VAL A 59 12.65 10.39 1.31
C VAL A 59 13.85 11.29 1.01
N VAL A 60 13.70 12.61 1.16
CA VAL A 60 14.77 13.57 0.87
C VAL A 60 15.95 13.36 1.81
N LEU A 61 15.70 13.20 3.11
CA LEU A 61 16.75 12.98 4.10
C LEU A 61 17.49 11.66 3.84
N ALA A 62 16.79 10.59 3.49
CA ALA A 62 17.41 9.31 3.13
C ALA A 62 18.32 9.48 1.90
N GLY A 63 17.86 10.18 0.86
CA GLY A 63 18.67 10.47 -0.33
C GLY A 63 19.94 11.26 -0.02
N VAL A 64 19.82 12.32 0.77
CA VAL A 64 20.97 13.14 1.21
C VAL A 64 21.95 12.32 2.03
N LEU A 65 21.48 11.51 2.98
CA LEU A 65 22.34 10.67 3.81
C LEU A 65 23.03 9.57 3.01
N ILE A 66 22.37 8.96 2.02
CA ILE A 66 22.98 7.98 1.12
C ILE A 66 24.12 8.64 0.31
N VAL A 67 23.91 9.86 -0.18
CA VAL A 67 24.96 10.62 -0.88
C VAL A 67 26.14 10.89 0.05
N ILE A 68 25.88 11.44 1.24
CA ILE A 68 26.92 11.74 2.24
C ILE A 68 27.69 10.47 2.62
N GLN A 69 26.99 9.37 2.91
CA GLN A 69 27.60 8.09 3.28
C GLN A 69 28.56 7.60 2.19
N ASN A 70 28.14 7.63 0.92
CA ASN A 70 28.99 7.19 -0.19
C ASN A 70 30.19 8.12 -0.42
N LEU A 71 30.01 9.43 -0.30
CA LEU A 71 31.11 10.40 -0.41
C LEU A 71 32.13 10.25 0.72
N VAL A 72 31.68 9.99 1.96
CA VAL A 72 32.54 9.73 3.12
C VAL A 72 33.28 8.39 2.96
N ASN A 73 32.58 7.33 2.54
CA ASN A 73 33.15 5.99 2.38
C ASN A 73 34.23 5.92 1.29
N HIS A 74 34.19 6.81 0.29
CA HIS A 74 35.21 6.90 -0.76
C HIS A 74 36.23 8.03 -0.53
N GLY A 75 36.24 8.67 0.65
CA GLY A 75 37.25 9.67 1.02
C GLY A 75 37.09 11.04 0.35
N VAL A 76 36.01 11.28 -0.40
CA VAL A 76 35.72 12.59 -1.01
C VAL A 76 35.39 13.60 0.09
N LEU A 77 34.57 13.21 1.06
CA LEU A 77 34.30 13.99 2.26
C LEU A 77 35.16 13.49 3.43
N SER A 78 36.33 14.10 3.58
CA SER A 78 37.34 13.70 4.59
C SER A 78 37.41 14.60 5.84
N LYS A 79 36.52 15.61 5.98
CA LYS A 79 36.56 16.50 7.16
C LYS A 79 36.18 15.71 8.44
N PRO A 80 36.81 15.98 9.60
CA PRO A 80 36.56 15.25 10.86
C PRO A 80 35.09 15.22 11.30
N PHE A 81 34.34 16.28 10.99
CA PHE A 81 32.90 16.35 11.27
C PHE A 81 32.12 15.22 10.59
N TRP A 82 32.35 14.96 9.29
CA TRP A 82 31.63 13.94 8.53
C TRP A 82 32.04 12.52 8.91
N LEU A 83 33.33 12.34 9.23
CA LEU A 83 33.89 11.05 9.64
C LEU A 83 33.41 10.63 11.04
N ARG A 84 33.19 11.59 11.94
CA ARG A 84 32.68 11.34 13.31
C ARG A 84 31.35 10.59 13.31
N TYR A 85 30.50 10.82 12.31
CA TYR A 85 29.17 10.23 12.23
C TYR A 85 29.06 9.08 11.22
N ARG A 86 30.19 8.56 10.72
CA ARG A 86 30.22 7.53 9.65
C ARG A 86 29.36 6.30 9.98
N GLU A 87 29.43 5.81 11.21
CA GLU A 87 28.68 4.63 11.66
C GLU A 87 27.18 4.89 11.86
N TRP A 88 26.78 6.16 11.96
CA TRP A 88 25.39 6.56 12.17
C TRP A 88 24.60 6.69 10.86
N TYR A 89 25.25 6.98 9.73
CA TYR A 89 24.54 7.10 8.44
C TYR A 89 23.70 5.87 8.07
N PRO A 90 24.23 4.63 8.05
CA PRO A 90 23.42 3.46 7.71
C PRO A 90 22.30 3.22 8.72
N VAL A 91 22.51 3.54 10.00
CA VAL A 91 21.50 3.41 11.06
C VAL A 91 20.33 4.37 10.84
N ILE A 92 20.63 5.63 10.52
CA ILE A 92 19.59 6.64 10.25
C ILE A 92 18.86 6.29 8.95
N VAL A 93 19.56 5.89 7.89
CA VAL A 93 18.93 5.47 6.63
C VAL A 93 18.01 4.27 6.84
N GLN A 94 18.43 3.29 7.65
CA GLN A 94 17.61 2.13 8.01
C GLN A 94 16.34 2.55 8.76
N PHE A 95 16.45 3.47 9.72
CA PHE A 95 15.30 3.99 10.46
C PHE A 95 14.31 4.69 9.52
N LEU A 96 14.81 5.54 8.61
CA LEU A 96 13.98 6.24 7.63
C LEU A 96 13.28 5.25 6.69
N PHE A 97 14.00 4.26 6.17
CA PHE A 97 13.41 3.19 5.35
C PHE A 97 12.35 2.40 6.11
N GLY A 98 12.58 2.09 7.39
CA GLY A 98 11.60 1.41 8.23
C GLY A 98 10.30 2.19 8.36
N GLY A 99 10.38 3.48 8.69
CA GLY A 99 9.21 4.37 8.76
C GLY A 99 8.49 4.52 7.42
N LEU A 100 9.25 4.64 6.32
CA LEU A 100 8.70 4.74 4.97
C LEU A 100 7.98 3.45 4.55
N PHE A 101 8.60 2.28 4.73
CA PHE A 101 7.96 0.99 4.42
C PHE A 101 6.73 0.75 5.28
N SER A 102 6.77 1.13 6.55
CA SER A 102 5.62 1.03 7.46
C SER A 102 4.44 1.84 6.94
N ALA A 103 4.66 3.13 6.65
CA ALA A 103 3.64 4.00 6.09
C ALA A 103 3.11 3.49 4.73
N TYR A 104 3.98 2.97 3.86
CA TYR A 104 3.56 2.42 2.58
C TYR A 104 2.72 1.15 2.77
N VAL A 105 3.08 0.24 3.68
CA VAL A 105 2.23 -0.93 3.96
C VAL A 105 0.83 -0.49 4.42
N VAL A 106 0.73 0.54 5.28
CA VAL A 106 -0.58 1.08 5.69
C VAL A 106 -1.36 1.62 4.49
N PHE A 107 -0.76 2.49 3.67
CA PHE A 107 -1.44 3.10 2.52
C PHE A 107 -1.81 2.10 1.42
N TYR A 108 -0.90 1.21 1.04
CA TYR A 108 -1.14 0.22 -0.01
C TYR A 108 -2.10 -0.88 0.44
N SER A 109 -2.11 -1.25 1.73
CA SER A 109 -3.08 -2.23 2.25
C SER A 109 -4.52 -1.71 2.27
N GLN A 110 -4.72 -0.39 2.44
CA GLN A 110 -6.06 0.22 2.31
C GLN A 110 -6.57 0.16 0.87
N SER A 111 -5.67 0.22 -0.12
CA SER A 111 -5.98 0.16 -1.55
C SER A 111 -5.99 -1.25 -2.13
N ALA A 112 -5.49 -2.25 -1.38
CA ALA A 112 -5.36 -3.62 -1.85
C ALA A 112 -6.72 -4.33 -1.92
N ALA A 113 -6.93 -5.06 -3.03
CA ALA A 113 -8.14 -5.85 -3.24
C ALA A 113 -8.14 -7.17 -2.44
N PHE A 114 -7.00 -7.55 -1.84
CA PHE A 114 -6.73 -8.85 -1.21
C PHE A 114 -7.10 -10.02 -2.13
N THR A 115 -6.67 -9.92 -3.39
CA THR A 115 -6.86 -10.98 -4.40
C THR A 115 -5.51 -11.49 -4.92
N LYS A 116 -5.47 -12.19 -6.07
CA LYS A 116 -4.24 -12.74 -6.68
C LYS A 116 -3.24 -11.66 -7.14
N THR A 117 -3.50 -10.37 -6.91
CA THR A 117 -2.81 -9.25 -7.55
C THR A 117 -2.09 -8.31 -6.57
N ASP A 118 -1.79 -8.72 -5.34
CA ASP A 118 -1.17 -7.82 -4.35
C ASP A 118 0.33 -8.11 -4.12
N LEU A 119 1.06 -8.51 -5.17
CA LEU A 119 2.49 -8.83 -5.10
C LEU A 119 3.32 -7.64 -4.60
N PHE A 120 3.00 -6.41 -5.02
CA PHE A 120 3.73 -5.22 -4.57
C PHE A 120 3.59 -4.99 -3.07
N LEU A 121 2.38 -5.18 -2.51
CA LEU A 121 2.16 -5.08 -1.06
C LEU A 121 2.96 -6.17 -0.31
N ALA A 122 2.99 -7.40 -0.84
CA ALA A 122 3.79 -8.48 -0.24
C ALA A 122 5.29 -8.14 -0.21
N ILE A 123 5.82 -7.52 -1.27
CA ILE A 123 7.20 -7.04 -1.32
C ILE A 123 7.43 -5.96 -0.25
N LEU A 124 6.51 -4.99 -0.10
CA LEU A 124 6.63 -3.96 0.93
C LEU A 124 6.62 -4.55 2.34
N ILE A 125 5.72 -5.50 2.63
CA ILE A 125 5.68 -6.19 3.94
C ILE A 125 6.98 -6.96 4.17
N PHE A 126 7.48 -7.68 3.17
CA PHE A 126 8.74 -8.41 3.27
C PHE A 126 9.93 -7.49 3.55
N LEU A 127 10.01 -6.37 2.83
CA LEU A 127 11.07 -5.36 3.05
C LEU A 127 10.95 -4.70 4.41
N LEU A 128 9.72 -4.40 4.84
CA LEU A 128 9.44 -3.85 6.16
C LEU A 128 9.95 -4.81 7.26
N LEU A 129 9.66 -6.11 7.16
CA LEU A 129 10.14 -7.14 8.10
C LEU A 129 11.66 -7.35 8.06
N ILE A 130 12.25 -7.32 6.86
CA ILE A 130 13.69 -7.54 6.70
C ILE A 130 14.51 -6.29 7.01
N ASN A 131 13.92 -5.09 6.95
CA ASN A 131 14.62 -3.82 7.14
C ASN A 131 15.46 -3.80 8.41
N GLU A 132 15.00 -4.45 9.48
CA GLU A 132 15.73 -4.58 10.74
C GLU A 132 17.09 -5.27 10.61
N PHE A 133 17.23 -6.20 9.66
CA PHE A 133 18.46 -6.95 9.40
C PHE A 133 19.33 -6.32 8.29
N LEU A 134 18.91 -5.21 7.70
CA LEU A 134 19.62 -4.59 6.57
C LEU A 134 20.79 -3.70 7.00
N ARG A 135 20.92 -3.34 8.28
CA ARG A 135 21.92 -2.39 8.79
C ARG A 135 23.31 -2.57 8.19
N GLU A 136 23.87 -3.77 8.30
CA GLU A 136 25.24 -4.09 7.85
C GLU A 136 25.35 -4.18 6.33
N ARG A 137 24.23 -4.37 5.63
CA ARG A 137 24.18 -4.45 4.16
C ARG A 137 23.92 -3.10 3.51
N LEU A 138 23.50 -2.10 4.27
CA LEU A 138 23.28 -0.73 3.78
C LEU A 138 24.56 0.04 3.47
N ASP A 139 25.74 -0.55 3.57
CA ASP A 139 26.96 -0.03 2.93
C ASP A 139 27.11 -0.45 1.47
N ASN A 140 26.30 -1.43 1.02
CA ASN A 140 26.31 -1.88 -0.36
C ASN A 140 25.51 -0.92 -1.26
N LEU A 141 26.22 -0.24 -2.17
CA LEU A 141 25.64 0.70 -3.12
C LEU A 141 24.46 0.11 -3.93
N TYR A 142 24.56 -1.14 -4.38
CA TYR A 142 23.49 -1.77 -5.17
C TYR A 142 22.20 -1.91 -4.35
N LEU A 143 22.32 -2.35 -3.10
CA LEU A 143 21.18 -2.45 -2.19
C LEU A 143 20.62 -1.06 -1.86
N GLN A 144 21.48 -0.10 -1.50
CA GLN A 144 21.06 1.26 -1.20
C GLN A 144 20.26 1.90 -2.35
N MET A 145 20.79 1.84 -3.57
CA MET A 145 20.14 2.43 -4.74
C MET A 145 18.84 1.70 -5.11
N SER A 146 18.78 0.37 -4.92
CA SER A 146 17.57 -0.41 -5.18
C SER A 146 16.45 -0.08 -4.21
N LEU A 147 16.76 -0.03 -2.90
CA LEU A 147 15.80 0.32 -1.86
C LEU A 147 15.37 1.79 -2.01
N TYR A 148 16.32 2.69 -2.28
CA TYR A 148 16.01 4.10 -2.50
C TYR A 148 15.14 4.30 -3.74
N PHE A 149 15.40 3.60 -4.85
CA PHE A 149 14.53 3.61 -6.03
C PHE A 149 13.12 3.16 -5.69
N LEU A 150 12.98 2.04 -4.99
CA LEU A 150 11.68 1.53 -4.57
C LEU A 150 10.95 2.52 -3.66
N VAL A 151 11.66 3.12 -2.71
CA VAL A 151 11.09 4.11 -1.78
C VAL A 151 10.58 5.35 -2.52
N VAL A 152 11.38 5.91 -3.43
CA VAL A 152 11.00 7.10 -4.22
C VAL A 152 9.86 6.75 -5.19
N PHE A 153 9.92 5.57 -5.83
CA PHE A 153 8.88 5.09 -6.73
C PHE A 153 7.55 4.91 -6.00
N ALA A 154 7.55 4.19 -4.87
CA ALA A 154 6.37 3.99 -4.04
C ALA A 154 5.78 5.33 -3.60
N PHE A 155 6.61 6.26 -3.10
CA PHE A 155 6.17 7.60 -2.73
C PHE A 155 5.46 8.32 -3.89
N LEU A 156 6.15 8.45 -5.03
CA LEU A 156 5.65 9.24 -6.16
C LEU A 156 4.40 8.64 -6.80
N THR A 157 4.26 7.32 -6.78
CA THR A 157 3.08 6.66 -7.38
C THR A 157 1.77 6.95 -6.65
N PHE A 158 1.78 7.22 -5.35
CA PHE A 158 0.58 7.72 -4.65
C PHE A 158 0.57 9.25 -4.49
N PHE A 159 1.74 9.87 -4.28
CA PHE A 159 1.83 11.30 -4.01
C PHE A 159 1.46 12.14 -5.24
N LEU A 160 1.90 11.75 -6.44
CA LEU A 160 1.58 12.51 -7.66
C LEU A 160 0.08 12.51 -7.97
N PRO A 161 -0.66 11.40 -7.91
CA PRO A 161 -2.12 11.45 -8.05
C PRO A 161 -2.81 12.37 -7.05
N VAL A 162 -2.30 12.49 -5.82
CA VAL A 162 -2.84 13.41 -4.81
C VAL A 162 -2.59 14.86 -5.20
N VAL A 163 -1.37 15.21 -5.63
CA VAL A 163 -1.01 16.59 -6.01
C VAL A 163 -1.64 17.01 -7.34
N ILE A 164 -1.62 16.12 -8.34
CA ILE A 164 -2.17 16.35 -9.68
C ILE A 164 -3.69 16.18 -9.69
N LYS A 165 -4.27 15.55 -8.66
CA LYS A 165 -5.71 15.30 -8.49
C LYS A 165 -6.31 14.43 -9.59
N LYS A 166 -5.50 13.54 -10.18
CA LYS A 166 -5.89 12.66 -11.29
C LYS A 166 -5.21 11.30 -11.19
N ILE A 167 -5.99 10.24 -11.38
CA ILE A 167 -5.47 8.87 -11.53
C ILE A 167 -5.46 8.54 -13.02
N ALA A 168 -4.28 8.57 -13.62
CA ALA A 168 -4.09 8.25 -15.02
C ALA A 168 -2.74 7.57 -15.24
N VAL A 169 -2.66 6.77 -16.31
CA VAL A 169 -1.44 6.05 -16.68
C VAL A 169 -0.26 7.01 -16.84
N TRP A 170 -0.47 8.19 -17.42
CA TRP A 170 0.60 9.18 -17.59
C TRP A 170 1.13 9.73 -16.25
N VAL A 171 0.28 9.86 -15.22
CA VAL A 171 0.69 10.32 -13.88
C VAL A 171 1.57 9.26 -13.21
N PHE A 172 1.19 7.99 -13.35
CA PHE A 172 2.01 6.87 -12.91
C PHE A 172 3.36 6.83 -13.63
N LEU A 173 3.37 6.96 -14.96
CA LEU A 173 4.60 6.98 -15.74
C LEU A 173 5.50 8.16 -15.35
N LEU A 174 4.93 9.34 -15.14
CA LEU A 174 5.66 10.51 -14.65
C LEU A 174 6.34 10.20 -13.30
N GLY A 175 5.64 9.56 -12.36
CA GLY A 175 6.22 9.12 -11.09
C GLY A 175 7.38 8.15 -11.27
N GLY A 176 7.24 7.18 -12.17
CA GLY A 176 8.32 6.25 -12.51
C GLY A 176 9.54 6.94 -13.15
N PHE A 177 9.32 7.89 -14.07
CA PHE A 177 10.43 8.62 -14.70
C PHE A 177 11.11 9.58 -13.72
N LEU A 178 10.35 10.23 -12.82
CA LEU A 178 10.90 11.08 -11.77
C LEU A 178 11.70 10.25 -10.76
N SER A 179 11.23 9.06 -10.38
CA SER A 179 12.01 8.17 -9.49
C SER A 179 13.29 7.70 -10.17
N LEU A 180 13.21 7.28 -11.44
CA LEU A 180 14.37 6.89 -12.23
C LEU A 180 15.37 8.03 -12.34
N GLY A 181 14.93 9.23 -12.74
CA GLY A 181 15.77 10.41 -12.88
C GLY A 181 16.43 10.83 -11.56
N THR A 182 15.71 10.74 -10.45
CA THR A 182 16.26 11.06 -9.12
C THR A 182 17.40 10.12 -8.74
N VAL A 183 17.21 8.80 -8.91
CA VAL A 183 18.21 7.80 -8.54
C VAL A 183 19.39 7.81 -9.51
N LEU A 184 19.15 7.89 -10.81
CA LEU A 184 20.21 8.05 -11.80
C LEU A 184 20.99 9.33 -11.52
N GLY A 185 20.34 10.44 -11.22
CA GLY A 185 20.98 11.70 -10.83
C GLY A 185 21.93 11.55 -9.65
N ILE A 186 21.54 10.79 -8.61
CA ILE A 186 22.42 10.44 -7.49
C ILE A 186 23.61 9.60 -7.97
N ILE A 187 23.38 8.55 -8.77
CA ILE A 187 24.46 7.68 -9.27
C ILE A 187 25.45 8.46 -10.14
N PHE A 188 24.96 9.33 -11.03
CA PHE A 188 25.78 10.23 -11.84
C PHE A 188 26.56 11.22 -10.99
N GLY A 189 25.93 11.81 -9.96
CA GLY A 189 26.62 12.69 -9.02
C GLY A 189 27.74 11.97 -8.28
N LEU A 190 27.49 10.76 -7.77
CA LEU A 190 28.52 9.93 -7.13
C LEU A 190 29.64 9.58 -8.11
N HIS A 191 29.32 9.29 -9.37
CA HIS A 191 30.33 9.04 -10.40
C HIS A 191 31.20 10.27 -10.67
N TYR A 192 30.56 11.44 -10.83
CA TYR A 192 31.24 12.71 -11.09
C TYR A 192 32.22 13.06 -9.96
N PHE A 193 31.81 12.86 -8.71
CA PHE A 193 32.67 13.08 -7.54
C PHE A 193 33.65 11.92 -7.25
N SER A 194 33.82 10.97 -8.18
CA SER A 194 34.71 9.81 -8.02
C SER A 194 34.41 8.93 -6.80
N ALA A 195 33.17 8.94 -6.32
CA ALA A 195 32.67 8.12 -5.22
C ALA A 195 32.10 6.77 -5.68
N LEU A 196 32.58 6.28 -6.83
CA LEU A 196 32.33 4.94 -7.35
C LEU A 196 33.67 4.27 -7.65
N LYS A 197 33.77 2.97 -7.36
CA LYS A 197 35.02 2.21 -7.50
C LYS A 197 35.47 2.03 -8.94
N SER A 198 34.54 1.94 -9.88
CA SER A 198 34.84 1.71 -11.30
C SER A 198 33.71 2.12 -12.24
N ARG A 199 34.03 2.28 -13.53
CA ARG A 199 33.03 2.45 -14.60
C ARG A 199 32.10 1.25 -14.71
N GLU A 200 32.59 0.05 -14.42
CA GLU A 200 31.77 -1.17 -14.41
C GLU A 200 30.73 -1.13 -13.29
N GLN A 201 31.10 -0.70 -12.08
CA GLN A 201 30.15 -0.52 -10.98
C GLN A 201 29.05 0.47 -11.35
N PHE A 202 29.42 1.59 -11.98
CA PHE A 202 28.47 2.58 -12.48
C PHE A 202 27.47 1.96 -13.49
N GLN A 203 27.97 1.22 -14.48
CA GLN A 203 27.11 0.55 -15.46
C GLN A 203 26.18 -0.48 -14.81
N ARG A 204 26.71 -1.35 -13.94
CA ARG A 204 25.93 -2.39 -13.28
C ARG A 204 24.82 -1.82 -12.38
N VAL A 205 25.10 -0.78 -11.60
CA VAL A 205 24.08 -0.13 -10.76
C VAL A 205 23.00 0.50 -11.65
N ASN A 206 23.38 1.22 -12.72
CA ASN A 206 22.40 1.80 -13.64
C ASN A 206 21.54 0.73 -14.31
N SER A 207 22.13 -0.38 -14.78
CA SER A 207 21.40 -1.50 -15.36
C SER A 207 20.41 -2.12 -14.35
N LEU A 208 20.80 -2.23 -13.09
CA LEU A 208 19.92 -2.70 -12.01
C LEU A 208 18.72 -1.77 -11.83
N ILE A 209 18.93 -0.45 -11.76
CA ILE A 209 17.85 0.53 -11.59
C ILE A 209 16.93 0.58 -12.82
N LEU A 210 17.48 0.49 -14.03
CA LEU A 210 16.69 0.37 -15.26
C LEU A 210 15.85 -0.92 -15.27
N GLY A 211 16.43 -2.04 -14.82
CA GLY A 211 15.71 -3.30 -14.66
C GLY A 211 14.54 -3.18 -13.68
N LEU A 212 14.78 -2.59 -12.50
CA LEU A 212 13.72 -2.33 -11.51
C LEU A 212 12.63 -1.41 -12.06
N PHE A 213 12.99 -0.37 -12.81
CA PHE A 213 12.03 0.51 -13.48
C PHE A 213 11.13 -0.26 -14.45
N VAL A 214 11.70 -1.11 -15.31
CA VAL A 214 10.92 -1.95 -16.23
C VAL A 214 10.01 -2.92 -15.46
N ILE A 215 10.53 -3.59 -14.43
CA ILE A 215 9.77 -4.54 -13.60
C ILE A 215 8.57 -3.85 -12.93
N PHE A 216 8.75 -2.68 -12.32
CA PHE A 216 7.64 -1.98 -11.64
C PHE A 216 6.62 -1.39 -12.60
N ASN A 217 7.04 -0.98 -13.81
CA ASN A 217 6.08 -0.65 -14.87
C ASN A 217 5.27 -1.89 -15.28
N ALA A 218 5.91 -3.05 -15.44
CA ALA A 218 5.20 -4.30 -15.70
C ALA A 218 4.21 -4.62 -14.57
N PHE A 219 4.60 -4.47 -13.31
CA PHE A 219 3.70 -4.67 -12.17
C PHE A 219 2.46 -3.79 -12.25
N TYR A 220 2.60 -2.53 -12.66
CA TYR A 220 1.46 -1.66 -12.88
C TYR A 220 0.55 -2.21 -13.97
N PHE A 221 1.04 -2.52 -15.16
CA PHE A 221 0.21 -3.00 -16.27
C PHE A 221 -0.41 -4.39 -16.01
N LEU A 222 0.24 -5.22 -15.20
CA LEU A 222 -0.29 -6.51 -14.72
C LEU A 222 -1.28 -6.38 -13.56
N ASN A 223 -1.63 -5.15 -13.15
CA ASN A 223 -2.50 -4.85 -12.01
C ASN A 223 -1.94 -5.37 -10.66
N TRP A 224 -0.63 -5.58 -10.54
CA TRP A 224 0.04 -6.00 -9.30
C TRP A 224 0.34 -4.86 -8.31
N ILE A 225 0.17 -3.62 -8.77
CA ILE A 225 0.22 -2.41 -7.94
C ILE A 225 -1.22 -1.92 -7.79
N PRO A 226 -1.75 -1.82 -6.57
CA PRO A 226 -3.10 -1.31 -6.37
C PRO A 226 -3.18 0.17 -6.78
N PRO A 227 -4.36 0.65 -7.22
CA PRO A 227 -4.57 2.04 -7.62
C PRO A 227 -4.66 2.97 -6.40
N VAL A 228 -3.53 3.21 -5.75
CA VAL A 228 -3.38 4.21 -4.67
C VAL A 228 -3.57 5.62 -5.28
N PRO A 229 -4.25 6.58 -4.62
CA PRO A 229 -4.73 6.65 -3.23
C PRO A 229 -6.17 6.17 -2.96
N LEU A 230 -6.80 5.42 -3.86
CA LEU A 230 -8.18 4.97 -3.66
C LEU A 230 -8.24 3.77 -2.72
N SER A 231 -9.22 3.72 -1.83
CA SER A 231 -9.46 2.55 -0.96
C SER A 231 -10.94 2.21 -0.89
N LEU A 232 -11.29 0.93 -0.99
CA LEU A 232 -12.68 0.51 -0.75
C LEU A 232 -12.95 0.55 0.77
N LYS A 233 -13.93 1.34 1.19
CA LYS A 233 -14.38 1.41 2.59
C LYS A 233 -15.50 0.41 2.89
N TYR A 234 -16.38 0.17 1.93
CA TYR A 234 -17.47 -0.79 2.06
C TYR A 234 -17.89 -1.29 0.67
N GLY A 235 -18.26 -2.57 0.55
CA GLY A 235 -18.84 -3.14 -0.65
C GLY A 235 -19.78 -4.27 -0.27
N SER A 236 -20.93 -4.38 -0.93
CA SER A 236 -21.89 -5.44 -0.67
C SER A 236 -22.80 -5.70 -1.86
N ILE A 237 -23.19 -6.95 -2.02
CA ILE A 237 -24.33 -7.36 -2.85
C ILE A 237 -25.58 -7.28 -1.99
N CYS A 238 -26.65 -6.67 -2.51
CA CYS A 238 -27.78 -6.19 -1.73
C CYS A 238 -29.09 -6.38 -2.48
N HIS A 239 -30.18 -6.50 -1.70
CA HIS A 239 -31.56 -6.61 -2.19
C HIS A 239 -32.19 -5.27 -2.50
N SER A 240 -31.85 -4.23 -1.73
CA SER A 240 -32.32 -2.89 -2.01
C SER A 240 -31.28 -1.84 -1.64
N VAL A 241 -31.27 -0.75 -2.40
CA VAL A 241 -30.51 0.45 -2.10
C VAL A 241 -31.45 1.65 -2.26
N GLU A 242 -31.78 2.28 -1.14
CA GLU A 242 -32.62 3.47 -1.08
C GLU A 242 -31.81 4.68 -0.65
N ARG A 243 -32.09 5.83 -1.24
CA ARG A 243 -31.44 7.09 -0.88
C ARG A 243 -32.40 7.92 -0.01
N LEU A 244 -32.02 8.14 1.24
CA LEU A 244 -32.78 8.92 2.22
C LEU A 244 -31.87 9.98 2.83
N ASP A 245 -32.23 11.26 2.69
CA ASP A 245 -31.51 12.42 3.26
C ASP A 245 -29.99 12.44 2.98
N GLY A 246 -29.59 12.05 1.77
CA GLY A 246 -28.19 12.01 1.36
C GLY A 246 -27.38 10.83 1.91
N LYS A 247 -28.01 9.91 2.64
CA LYS A 247 -27.46 8.62 3.07
C LYS A 247 -28.06 7.48 2.27
N TYR A 248 -27.36 6.35 2.26
CA TYR A 248 -27.83 5.12 1.62
C TYR A 248 -28.34 4.15 2.67
N GLN A 249 -29.62 3.78 2.58
CA GLN A 249 -30.15 2.61 3.26
C GLN A 249 -29.96 1.39 2.37
N ILE A 250 -29.29 0.39 2.91
CA ILE A 250 -28.89 -0.80 2.18
C ILE A 250 -29.47 -1.99 2.91
N THR A 251 -30.20 -2.84 2.18
CA THR A 251 -30.73 -4.11 2.70
C THR A 251 -29.92 -5.25 2.08
N PHE A 252 -29.27 -6.06 2.91
CA PHE A 252 -28.43 -7.17 2.48
C PHE A 252 -28.65 -8.39 3.36
N GLU A 253 -28.29 -9.57 2.85
CA GLU A 253 -28.34 -10.82 3.62
C GLU A 253 -27.22 -10.82 4.66
N GLN A 254 -27.54 -11.11 5.93
CA GLN A 254 -26.52 -11.16 6.97
C GLN A 254 -25.61 -12.38 6.73
N PRO A 255 -24.27 -12.21 6.66
CA PRO A 255 -23.37 -13.35 6.73
C PRO A 255 -23.49 -14.00 8.10
N ASP A 256 -23.37 -15.32 8.14
CA ASP A 256 -23.34 -16.06 9.40
C ASP A 256 -22.26 -15.50 10.34
N TRP A 257 -22.54 -15.49 11.64
CA TRP A 257 -21.66 -14.90 12.67
C TRP A 257 -20.23 -15.45 12.66
N TYR A 258 -20.04 -16.70 12.21
CA TYR A 258 -18.73 -17.34 12.10
C TYR A 258 -17.96 -16.91 10.85
N GLN A 259 -18.61 -16.32 9.83
CA GLN A 259 -17.97 -15.84 8.60
C GLN A 259 -17.38 -14.41 8.76
N PHE A 260 -16.86 -14.07 9.93
CA PHE A 260 -16.31 -12.73 10.21
C PHE A 260 -15.11 -12.34 9.30
N TRP A 261 -14.46 -13.32 8.66
CA TRP A 261 -13.39 -13.09 7.68
C TRP A 261 -13.91 -12.88 6.25
N ALA A 262 -15.14 -13.27 5.94
CA ALA A 262 -15.74 -13.08 4.63
C ALA A 262 -16.14 -11.61 4.47
N ARG A 263 -15.41 -10.86 3.63
CA ARG A 263 -15.73 -9.45 3.35
C ARG A 263 -17.07 -9.27 2.62
N PHE A 264 -17.57 -10.31 1.98
CA PHE A 264 -18.77 -10.31 1.15
C PHE A 264 -19.57 -11.59 1.37
N ASN A 265 -20.89 -11.50 1.22
CA ASN A 265 -21.74 -12.67 1.35
C ASN A 265 -21.50 -13.64 0.19
N PRO A 266 -21.18 -14.92 0.44
CA PRO A 266 -20.87 -15.88 -0.60
C PRO A 266 -22.11 -16.26 -1.41
N GLU A 267 -23.29 -16.17 -0.81
CA GLU A 267 -24.57 -16.55 -1.40
C GLU A 267 -25.50 -15.34 -1.46
N PHE A 268 -26.31 -15.28 -2.53
CA PHE A 268 -27.33 -14.28 -2.73
C PHE A 268 -28.61 -14.96 -3.24
N HIS A 269 -29.63 -14.99 -2.40
CA HIS A 269 -30.90 -15.67 -2.64
C HIS A 269 -31.90 -14.70 -3.24
N TYR A 270 -32.41 -14.95 -4.44
CA TYR A 270 -33.31 -14.04 -5.14
C TYR A 270 -34.53 -14.75 -5.73
N VAL A 271 -35.66 -14.04 -5.81
CA VAL A 271 -36.87 -14.50 -6.49
C VAL A 271 -36.84 -14.04 -7.95
N GLU A 272 -37.48 -14.78 -8.85
CA GLU A 272 -37.61 -14.35 -10.24
C GLU A 272 -38.26 -12.95 -10.33
N GLY A 273 -37.60 -12.05 -11.07
CA GLY A 273 -38.00 -10.64 -11.19
C GLY A 273 -37.32 -9.70 -10.19
N ASP A 274 -36.61 -10.22 -9.19
CA ASP A 274 -35.85 -9.40 -8.24
C ASP A 274 -34.71 -8.63 -8.92
N THR A 275 -34.31 -7.56 -8.23
CA THR A 275 -33.20 -6.71 -8.64
C THR A 275 -32.03 -6.91 -7.71
N VAL A 276 -30.89 -7.30 -8.26
CA VAL A 276 -29.63 -7.43 -7.53
C VAL A 276 -28.89 -6.10 -7.58
N PHE A 277 -28.56 -5.56 -6.42
CA PHE A 277 -27.77 -4.33 -6.30
C PHE A 277 -26.34 -4.66 -5.88
N CYS A 278 -25.38 -3.98 -6.49
CA CYS A 278 -24.01 -3.93 -6.01
C CYS A 278 -23.74 -2.51 -5.52
N PHE A 279 -23.52 -2.35 -4.21
CA PHE A 279 -23.17 -1.08 -3.59
C PHE A 279 -21.69 -1.04 -3.26
N ALA A 280 -21.05 0.10 -3.51
CA ALA A 280 -19.67 0.35 -3.11
C ALA A 280 -19.50 1.76 -2.54
N SER A 281 -18.66 1.86 -1.51
CA SER A 281 -18.14 3.10 -0.95
C SER A 281 -16.63 3.10 -1.11
N VAL A 282 -16.11 3.93 -2.01
CA VAL A 282 -14.67 4.09 -2.28
C VAL A 282 -14.22 5.41 -1.69
N PHE A 283 -13.27 5.39 -0.77
CA PHE A 283 -12.58 6.60 -0.36
C PHE A 283 -11.65 7.08 -1.48
N ALA A 284 -11.67 8.39 -1.69
CA ALA A 284 -10.75 9.09 -2.55
C ALA A 284 -10.40 10.45 -1.91
N PRO A 285 -9.18 10.96 -2.16
CA PRO A 285 -8.81 12.31 -1.76
C PRO A 285 -9.79 13.37 -2.25
N THR A 286 -9.92 14.42 -1.45
CA THR A 286 -10.93 15.51 -1.51
C THR A 286 -11.19 16.12 -2.90
N GLU A 287 -10.23 16.04 -3.82
CA GLU A 287 -10.29 16.72 -5.13
C GLU A 287 -9.98 15.79 -6.31
N LEU A 288 -9.90 14.48 -6.09
CA LEU A 288 -9.42 13.54 -7.10
C LEU A 288 -10.54 13.15 -8.08
N GLY A 289 -10.57 13.77 -9.26
CA GLY A 289 -11.63 13.57 -10.25
C GLY A 289 -11.49 12.26 -11.04
N THR A 290 -11.91 11.13 -10.45
CA THR A 290 -11.93 9.82 -11.12
C THR A 290 -13.32 9.20 -11.14
N SER A 291 -13.63 8.44 -12.19
CA SER A 291 -14.87 7.65 -12.28
C SER A 291 -14.61 6.22 -11.86
N ILE A 292 -15.53 5.67 -11.06
CA ILE A 292 -15.53 4.27 -10.63
C ILE A 292 -16.62 3.50 -11.39
N PHE A 293 -16.31 2.26 -11.72
CA PHE A 293 -17.18 1.35 -12.46
C PHE A 293 -17.40 0.06 -11.66
N HIS A 294 -18.58 -0.52 -11.80
CA HIS A 294 -18.87 -1.91 -11.46
C HIS A 294 -18.82 -2.73 -12.74
N HIS A 295 -17.84 -3.63 -12.82
CA HIS A 295 -17.67 -4.57 -13.91
C HIS A 295 -18.25 -5.92 -13.48
N TRP A 296 -19.46 -6.21 -13.96
CA TRP A 296 -20.21 -7.42 -13.68
C TRP A 296 -19.77 -8.55 -14.59
N GLN A 297 -19.46 -9.69 -13.99
CA GLN A 297 -18.99 -10.86 -14.72
C GLN A 297 -19.67 -12.12 -14.19
N LYS A 298 -20.05 -13.01 -15.10
CA LYS A 298 -20.59 -14.33 -14.79
C LYS A 298 -19.54 -15.39 -15.09
N TRP A 299 -19.44 -16.42 -14.25
CA TRP A 299 -18.64 -17.59 -14.58
C TRP A 299 -19.28 -18.37 -15.72
N ASP A 300 -18.50 -18.65 -16.76
CA ASP A 300 -18.88 -19.58 -17.81
C ASP A 300 -18.19 -20.92 -17.59
N GLU A 301 -18.97 -21.92 -17.17
CA GLU A 301 -18.51 -23.27 -16.91
C GLU A 301 -17.89 -23.95 -18.14
N LYS A 302 -18.41 -23.66 -19.35
CA LYS A 302 -17.96 -24.31 -20.59
C LYS A 302 -16.54 -23.89 -20.94
N ASN A 303 -16.27 -22.59 -20.86
CA ASN A 303 -14.96 -22.03 -21.23
C ASN A 303 -14.03 -21.81 -20.02
N ARG A 304 -14.48 -22.17 -18.80
CA ARG A 304 -13.75 -21.97 -17.53
C ARG A 304 -13.18 -20.55 -17.40
N ARG A 305 -13.98 -19.55 -17.77
CA ARG A 305 -13.58 -18.14 -17.76
C ARG A 305 -14.71 -17.25 -17.28
N TRP A 306 -14.33 -16.13 -16.66
CA TRP A 306 -15.26 -15.07 -16.32
C TRP A 306 -15.64 -14.30 -17.59
N GLN A 307 -16.92 -14.27 -17.93
CA GLN A 307 -17.44 -13.48 -19.04
C GLN A 307 -17.99 -12.15 -18.54
N THR A 308 -17.56 -11.07 -19.19
CA THR A 308 -18.13 -9.74 -18.97
C THR A 308 -19.58 -9.72 -19.41
N THR A 309 -20.45 -9.29 -18.50
CA THR A 309 -21.84 -8.97 -18.83
C THR A 309 -21.98 -7.48 -19.04
N ASP A 310 -21.57 -6.69 -18.04
CA ASP A 310 -21.75 -5.23 -18.07
C ASP A 310 -20.59 -4.51 -17.37
N ARG A 311 -20.34 -3.29 -17.81
CA ARG A 311 -19.42 -2.35 -17.15
C ARG A 311 -20.14 -1.03 -16.94
N MET A 312 -20.68 -0.85 -15.74
CA MET A 312 -21.57 0.27 -15.42
C MET A 312 -20.86 1.28 -14.53
N ARG A 313 -20.86 2.54 -14.95
CA ARG A 313 -20.49 3.68 -14.10
C ARG A 313 -21.68 4.01 -13.20
N TYR A 314 -21.47 4.14 -11.90
CA TYR A 314 -22.55 4.57 -11.01
C TYR A 314 -22.53 6.07 -10.76
N GLN A 315 -23.71 6.62 -10.49
CA GLN A 315 -23.89 8.02 -10.14
C GLN A 315 -23.33 8.25 -8.74
N ILE A 316 -22.34 9.12 -8.66
CA ILE A 316 -21.54 9.36 -7.46
C ILE A 316 -22.34 10.27 -6.54
N THR A 317 -22.51 9.85 -5.29
CA THR A 317 -23.03 10.71 -4.23
C THR A 317 -22.02 10.81 -3.10
N GLY A 318 -21.70 12.04 -2.69
CA GLY A 318 -20.65 12.34 -1.72
C GLY A 318 -19.40 12.97 -2.35
N GLY A 319 -18.73 13.82 -1.57
CA GLY A 319 -17.55 14.57 -2.02
C GLY A 319 -17.12 15.67 -1.02
N ARG A 320 -16.08 15.34 -0.24
CA ARG A 320 -15.08 16.19 0.47
C ARG A 320 -14.38 15.36 1.56
N ASP A 321 -15.14 14.50 2.27
CA ASP A 321 -14.60 13.57 3.27
C ASP A 321 -15.24 12.17 3.26
N SER A 322 -16.40 12.03 2.63
CA SER A 322 -17.25 10.83 2.69
C SER A 322 -16.89 9.73 1.68
N GLY A 323 -16.02 10.05 0.70
CA GLY A 323 -15.70 9.20 -0.46
C GLY A 323 -16.79 9.20 -1.55
N TYR A 324 -16.54 8.39 -2.58
CA TYR A 324 -17.45 8.01 -3.67
C TYR A 324 -18.39 6.91 -3.20
N ARG A 325 -19.70 7.17 -3.15
CA ARG A 325 -20.70 6.14 -2.86
C ARG A 325 -21.66 6.02 -4.02
N GLY A 326 -22.02 4.79 -4.33
CA GLY A 326 -23.08 4.52 -5.27
C GLY A 326 -23.25 3.04 -5.52
N TYR A 327 -24.15 2.75 -6.44
CA TYR A 327 -24.55 1.40 -6.74
C TYR A 327 -24.86 1.23 -8.22
N THR A 328 -24.78 0.00 -8.68
CA THR A 328 -25.34 -0.45 -9.95
C THR A 328 -26.24 -1.63 -9.67
N PHE A 329 -27.14 -1.95 -10.60
CA PHE A 329 -28.09 -3.01 -10.39
C PHE A 329 -28.34 -3.80 -11.66
N LYS A 330 -28.78 -5.05 -11.49
CA LYS A 330 -29.22 -5.94 -12.55
C LYS A 330 -30.57 -6.53 -12.19
N LYS A 331 -31.46 -6.59 -13.18
CA LYS A 331 -32.68 -7.39 -13.11
C LYS A 331 -32.46 -8.70 -13.82
N ASN A 332 -33.20 -9.74 -13.43
CA ASN A 332 -33.19 -11.04 -14.09
C ASN A 332 -31.78 -11.64 -14.18
N ILE A 333 -31.05 -11.63 -13.05
CA ILE A 333 -29.78 -12.33 -12.99
C ILE A 333 -30.02 -13.83 -13.21
N MET A 334 -29.07 -14.52 -13.83
CA MET A 334 -29.14 -15.97 -13.98
C MET A 334 -28.45 -16.66 -12.80
N PRO A 335 -28.88 -17.86 -12.41
CA PRO A 335 -28.21 -18.63 -11.37
C PRO A 335 -26.74 -18.93 -11.70
N GLY A 336 -25.95 -19.13 -10.64
CA GLY A 336 -24.54 -19.55 -10.68
C GLY A 336 -23.56 -18.50 -10.12
N GLU A 337 -22.27 -18.70 -10.39
CA GLU A 337 -21.22 -17.82 -9.84
C GLU A 337 -21.12 -16.47 -10.56
N TRP A 338 -21.08 -15.41 -9.77
CA TRP A 338 -20.90 -14.04 -10.20
C TRP A 338 -19.74 -13.36 -9.49
N ARG A 339 -19.19 -12.34 -10.15
CA ARG A 339 -18.32 -11.37 -9.52
C ARG A 339 -18.56 -9.97 -10.05
N VAL A 340 -18.32 -8.98 -9.19
CA VAL A 340 -18.33 -7.57 -9.53
C VAL A 340 -17.00 -6.97 -9.14
N ASP A 341 -16.25 -6.54 -10.14
CA ASP A 341 -15.02 -5.79 -9.93
C ASP A 341 -15.36 -4.31 -9.79
N VAL A 342 -14.96 -3.71 -8.67
CA VAL A 342 -14.97 -2.26 -8.49
C VAL A 342 -13.66 -1.77 -9.06
N GLU A 343 -13.72 -0.99 -10.14
CA GLU A 343 -12.51 -0.57 -10.85
C GLU A 343 -12.54 0.89 -11.28
N THR A 344 -11.36 1.44 -11.51
CA THR A 344 -11.21 2.78 -12.09
C THR A 344 -11.52 2.77 -13.59
N GLU A 345 -11.71 3.96 -14.16
CA GLU A 345 -11.84 4.13 -15.61
C GLU A 345 -10.74 3.42 -16.42
N SER A 346 -9.51 3.42 -15.91
CA SER A 346 -8.34 2.77 -16.53
C SER A 346 -8.25 1.25 -16.30
N GLY A 347 -9.30 0.60 -15.78
CA GLY A 347 -9.34 -0.85 -15.56
C GLY A 347 -8.47 -1.34 -14.39
N LYS A 348 -8.22 -0.46 -13.40
CA LYS A 348 -7.54 -0.87 -12.16
C LYS A 348 -8.56 -1.34 -11.14
N THR A 349 -8.50 -2.62 -10.80
CA THR A 349 -9.36 -3.22 -9.79
C THR A 349 -8.99 -2.71 -8.39
N LEU A 350 -9.98 -2.14 -7.70
CA LEU A 350 -9.93 -1.73 -6.30
C LEU A 350 -10.36 -2.86 -5.37
N SER A 351 -11.39 -3.60 -5.79
CA SER A 351 -11.96 -4.70 -5.04
C SER A 351 -12.75 -5.61 -5.97
N ARG A 352 -12.94 -6.85 -5.53
CA ARG A 352 -13.73 -7.86 -6.23
C ARG A 352 -14.72 -8.48 -5.25
N MET A 353 -16.00 -8.25 -5.49
CA MET A 353 -17.10 -8.92 -4.79
C MET A 353 -17.42 -10.20 -5.55
N LYS A 354 -17.44 -11.34 -4.87
CA LYS A 354 -17.88 -12.62 -5.44
C LYS A 354 -19.13 -13.07 -4.70
N PHE A 355 -20.07 -13.63 -5.43
CA PHE A 355 -21.29 -14.18 -4.87
C PHE A 355 -21.86 -15.25 -5.81
N GLU A 356 -22.59 -16.20 -5.27
CA GLU A 356 -23.38 -17.18 -6.00
C GLU A 356 -24.83 -16.72 -6.01
N ALA A 357 -25.41 -16.60 -7.21
CA ALA A 357 -26.82 -16.24 -7.36
C ALA A 357 -27.66 -17.51 -7.33
N ILE A 358 -28.55 -17.61 -6.34
CA ILE A 358 -29.41 -18.78 -6.09
C ILE A 358 -30.87 -18.33 -6.21
N THR A 359 -31.61 -18.94 -7.14
CA THR A 359 -33.04 -18.68 -7.27
C THR A 359 -33.82 -19.42 -6.20
N VAL A 360 -34.72 -18.73 -5.50
CA VAL A 360 -35.62 -19.28 -4.48
C VAL A 360 -37.07 -18.87 -4.75
N ASP A 361 -38.02 -19.67 -4.28
CA ASP A 361 -39.45 -19.35 -4.39
C ASP A 361 -39.86 -18.19 -3.49
N SER A 362 -39.20 -18.05 -2.33
CA SER A 362 -39.34 -16.90 -1.43
C SER A 362 -38.10 -16.68 -0.56
N ILE A 363 -37.83 -15.44 -0.19
CA ILE A 363 -36.67 -15.06 0.64
C ILE A 363 -36.97 -15.37 2.10
N HIS A 364 -36.33 -16.40 2.65
CA HIS A 364 -36.40 -16.78 4.07
C HIS A 364 -35.14 -16.43 4.86
N VAL A 365 -34.20 -15.71 4.25
CA VAL A 365 -32.94 -15.32 4.86
C VAL A 365 -33.10 -14.04 5.66
N ASP A 366 -32.35 -13.91 6.76
CA ASP A 366 -32.37 -12.70 7.59
C ASP A 366 -31.76 -11.51 6.83
N LEU A 367 -32.62 -10.55 6.50
CA LEU A 367 -32.23 -9.31 5.86
C LEU A 367 -31.91 -8.24 6.90
N VAL A 368 -30.71 -7.67 6.81
CA VAL A 368 -30.28 -6.58 7.68
C VAL A 368 -30.29 -5.28 6.89
N ARG A 369 -30.89 -4.25 7.49
CA ARG A 369 -30.90 -2.90 6.94
C ARG A 369 -29.90 -2.02 7.69
N ILE A 370 -28.95 -1.44 6.96
CA ILE A 370 -27.95 -0.50 7.50
C ILE A 370 -28.02 0.85 6.78
N THR A 371 -27.56 1.90 7.45
CA THR A 371 -27.44 3.25 6.86
C THR A 371 -25.96 3.62 6.70
N ARG A 372 -25.56 4.11 5.51
CA ARG A 372 -24.18 4.46 5.14
C ARG A 372 -24.04 5.87 4.55
#